data_AF-F4QA61-F1
#
_entry.id   AF-F4QA61-F1
#
_cell.length_a   1.000
_cell.length_b   1.000
_cell.length_c   1.000
_cell.angle_alpha   90.00
_cell.angle_beta   90.00
_cell.angle_gamma   90.00
#
_symmetry.space_group_name_H-M   'P 1'
#
loop_
_entity.id
_entity.type
_entity.pdbx_description
1 polymer ?
#
loop_
_entity_poly.entity_id
_entity_poly.type
_entity_poly.pdbx_seq_one_letter_code
_entity_poly.pdbx_strand_id
1 'polypeptide(L)'
;MFKSSTIIYTFAIILLVAVVATNAAITSVVQEGKKLTINYSPMTMIWFDNQLINSGLTTNIAPYCKAMYGWSPLVCNLPTIPSCDTIRLYGATGIGGSNIEMQYAFNCTVVV
;
A
#
# COMPACT_ATOMS: atom_id res chain seq x y z
N MET A 1 0.42 28.46 -36.92
CA MET A 1 -0.87 28.52 -36.19
C MET A 1 -1.13 27.14 -35.61
N PHE A 2 -1.00 26.97 -34.29
CA PHE A 2 -1.36 25.70 -33.65
C PHE A 2 -2.89 25.58 -33.70
N LYS A 3 -3.40 24.48 -34.24
CA LYS A 3 -4.85 24.23 -34.26
C LYS A 3 -5.32 24.13 -32.81
N SER A 4 -6.41 24.81 -32.48
CA SER A 4 -7.00 24.85 -31.12
C SER A 4 -7.15 23.45 -30.51
N SER A 5 -7.49 22.46 -31.36
CA SER A 5 -7.58 21.04 -30.98
C SER A 5 -6.28 20.47 -30.41
N THR A 6 -5.12 20.82 -30.99
CA THR A 6 -3.82 20.29 -30.58
C THR A 6 -3.42 20.76 -29.18
N ILE A 7 -3.81 21.98 -28.81
CA ILE A 7 -3.56 22.57 -27.47
C ILE A 7 -4.43 21.88 -26.42
N ILE A 8 -5.70 21.59 -26.73
CA ILE A 8 -6.61 20.88 -25.82
C ILE A 8 -6.11 19.47 -25.54
N TYR A 9 -5.66 18.74 -26.56
CA TYR A 9 -5.10 17.40 -26.37
C TYR A 9 -3.80 17.39 -25.55
N THR A 10 -2.91 18.37 -25.76
CA THR A 10 -1.68 18.47 -24.94
C THR A 10 -2.00 18.79 -23.49
N PHE A 11 -2.91 19.73 -23.23
CA PHE A 11 -3.36 20.01 -21.87
C PHE A 11 -4.03 18.80 -21.22
N ALA A 12 -4.87 18.05 -21.94
CA ALA A 12 -5.51 16.85 -21.41
C ALA A 12 -4.49 15.77 -21.04
N ILE A 13 -3.45 15.55 -21.85
CA ILE A 13 -2.37 14.59 -21.56
C ILE A 13 -1.58 15.02 -20.31
N ILE A 14 -1.21 16.31 -20.22
CA ILE A 14 -0.48 16.84 -19.06
C ILE A 14 -1.32 16.74 -17.79
N LEU A 15 -2.61 17.06 -17.87
CA LEU A 15 -3.54 16.95 -16.73
C LEU A 15 -3.71 15.48 -16.30
N LEU A 16 -3.79 14.55 -17.25
CA LEU A 16 -3.85 13.12 -16.96
C LEU A 16 -2.61 12.64 -16.20
N VAL A 17 -1.42 13.10 -16.60
CA VAL A 17 -0.13 12.78 -15.94
C VAL A 17 -0.05 13.39 -14.54
N ALA A 18 -0.61 14.60 -14.34
CA ALA A 18 -0.63 15.25 -13.03
C ALA A 18 -1.61 14.59 -12.04
N VAL A 19 -2.73 14.03 -12.50
CA VAL A 19 -3.70 13.29 -11.64
C VAL A 19 -3.12 11.97 -11.13
N VAL A 20 -2.11 11.39 -11.81
CA VAL A 20 -1.40 10.19 -11.32
C VAL A 20 -0.38 10.50 -10.22
N ALA A 21 -0.27 11.75 -9.76
CA ALA A 21 0.41 12.07 -8.50
C ALA A 21 -0.45 11.56 -7.33
N THR A 22 -0.50 10.23 -7.20
CA THR A 22 -1.20 9.51 -6.16
C THR A 22 -0.47 9.70 -4.85
N ASN A 23 -1.19 10.17 -3.82
CA ASN A 23 -0.71 10.09 -2.45
C ASN A 23 -0.53 8.60 -2.13
N ALA A 24 0.72 8.17 -1.97
CA ALA A 24 1.00 6.79 -1.64
C ALA A 24 0.51 6.52 -0.21
N ALA A 25 -0.45 5.61 -0.08
CA ALA A 25 -1.12 5.34 1.18
C ALA A 25 -1.75 3.95 1.18
N ILE A 26 -1.89 3.39 2.37
CA ILE A 26 -2.82 2.29 2.62
C ILE A 26 -4.24 2.88 2.57
N THR A 27 -5.10 2.29 1.76
CA THR A 27 -6.46 2.80 1.51
C THR A 27 -7.50 2.11 2.39
N SER A 28 -7.27 0.84 2.75
CA SER A 28 -8.14 0.10 3.67
C SER A 28 -7.44 -1.15 4.20
N VAL A 29 -7.86 -1.60 5.37
CA VAL A 29 -7.46 -2.89 5.96
C VAL A 29 -8.71 -3.65 6.38
N VAL A 30 -8.79 -4.92 6.01
CA VAL A 30 -9.85 -5.84 6.45
C VAL A 30 -9.20 -7.03 7.13
N GLN A 31 -9.66 -7.34 8.35
CA GLN A 31 -9.25 -8.53 9.09
C GLN A 31 -10.38 -9.57 9.10
N GLU A 32 -10.07 -10.79 8.67
CA GLU A 32 -10.97 -11.94 8.68
C GLU A 32 -10.29 -13.10 9.41
N GLY A 33 -10.56 -13.24 10.71
CA GLY A 33 -9.87 -14.20 11.55
C GLY A 33 -8.37 -13.95 11.56
N LYS A 34 -7.59 -14.88 11.00
CA LYS A 34 -6.13 -14.83 10.88
C LYS A 34 -5.62 -14.25 9.55
N LYS A 35 -6.52 -13.75 8.70
CA LYS A 35 -6.20 -13.13 7.41
C LYS A 35 -6.30 -11.61 7.52
N LEU A 36 -5.28 -10.89 7.04
CA LEU A 36 -5.33 -9.45 6.78
C LEU A 36 -5.30 -9.20 5.28
N THR A 37 -6.22 -8.36 4.81
CA THR A 37 -6.26 -7.87 3.42
C THR A 37 -5.99 -6.38 3.46
N ILE A 38 -4.83 -5.96 2.96
CA ILE A 38 -4.36 -4.57 3.02
C ILE A 38 -4.38 -4.01 1.59
N ASN A 39 -5.28 -3.06 1.34
CA ASN A 39 -5.32 -2.33 0.07
C ASN A 39 -4.45 -1.08 0.16
N TYR A 40 -3.74 -0.77 -0.91
CA TYR A 40 -2.83 0.37 -0.98
C TYR A 40 -2.74 0.97 -2.38
N SER A 41 -2.26 2.20 -2.44
CA SER A 41 -1.90 2.92 -3.66
C SER A 41 -0.48 3.47 -3.50
N PRO A 42 0.38 3.45 -4.54
CA PRO A 42 0.15 2.90 -5.88
C PRO A 42 -0.01 1.38 -5.88
N MET A 43 -0.77 0.85 -6.85
CA MET A 43 -1.17 -0.57 -6.87
C MET A 43 0.01 -1.54 -6.93
N THR A 44 1.11 -1.15 -7.58
CA THR A 44 2.30 -1.99 -7.76
C THR A 44 3.43 -1.53 -6.84
N MET A 45 3.87 -2.43 -5.97
CA MET A 45 4.92 -2.16 -4.97
C MET A 45 5.80 -3.39 -4.75
N ILE A 46 7.08 -3.16 -4.51
CA ILE A 46 8.04 -4.16 -4.02
C ILE A 46 8.17 -3.94 -2.52
N TRP A 47 7.74 -4.90 -1.71
CA TRP A 47 7.73 -4.77 -0.25
C TRP A 47 9.05 -5.24 0.37
N PHE A 48 9.61 -4.40 1.24
CA PHE A 48 10.80 -4.72 2.04
C PHE A 48 10.41 -5.10 3.46
N ASP A 49 9.51 -4.33 4.08
CA ASP A 49 8.98 -4.59 5.42
C ASP A 49 7.46 -4.44 5.45
N ASN A 50 6.79 -5.38 6.12
CA ASN A 50 5.37 -5.32 6.43
C ASN A 50 5.23 -5.59 7.93
N GLN A 51 4.65 -4.66 8.68
CA GLN A 51 4.65 -4.70 10.13
C GLN A 51 3.29 -4.38 10.74
N LEU A 52 3.00 -5.06 11.85
CA LEU A 52 1.98 -4.63 12.81
C LEU A 52 2.69 -3.85 13.92
N ILE A 53 2.14 -2.72 14.32
CA ILE A 53 2.66 -1.89 15.40
C ILE A 53 1.62 -1.84 16.51
N ASN A 54 2.07 -1.92 17.76
CA ASN A 54 1.24 -1.73 18.94
C ASN A 54 1.99 -0.84 19.93
N SER A 55 1.57 0.41 20.11
CA SER A 55 2.23 1.35 21.03
C SER A 55 3.75 1.44 20.78
N GLY A 56 4.16 1.42 19.50
CA GLY A 56 5.56 1.46 19.07
C GLY A 56 6.28 0.09 19.00
N LEU A 57 5.67 -0.99 19.51
CA LEU A 57 6.22 -2.34 19.36
C LEU A 57 5.93 -2.88 17.96
N THR A 58 6.97 -3.19 17.19
CA THR A 58 6.87 -3.68 15.81
C THR A 58 6.92 -5.21 15.75
N THR A 59 5.95 -5.81 15.05
CA THR A 59 5.95 -7.24 14.70
C THR A 59 6.05 -7.38 13.19
N ASN A 60 7.09 -8.06 12.70
CA ASN A 60 7.25 -8.31 11.27
C ASN A 60 6.28 -9.39 10.80
N ILE A 61 5.46 -9.06 9.80
CA ILE A 61 4.49 -9.95 9.18
C ILE A 61 4.79 -10.25 7.72
N ALA A 62 5.86 -9.67 7.16
CA ALA A 62 6.26 -9.86 5.77
C ALA A 62 6.34 -11.33 5.32
N PRO A 63 6.86 -12.28 6.12
CA PRO A 63 6.91 -13.70 5.74
C PRO A 63 5.53 -14.33 5.49
N TYR A 64 4.48 -13.76 6.06
CA TYR A 64 3.11 -14.25 5.96
C TYR A 64 2.30 -13.54 4.88
N CYS A 65 2.87 -12.52 4.24
CA CYS A 65 2.20 -11.66 3.28
C CYS A 65 2.56 -12.01 1.83
N LYS A 66 1.55 -11.98 0.95
CA LYS A 66 1.72 -12.17 -0.50
C LYS A 66 0.90 -11.11 -1.24
N ALA A 67 1.57 -10.36 -2.11
CA ALA A 67 0.93 -9.53 -3.12
C ALA A 67 0.92 -10.33 -4.43
N MET A 68 -0.26 -10.70 -4.93
CA MET A 68 -0.33 -11.48 -6.18
C MET A 68 0.26 -10.64 -7.31
N TYR A 69 1.33 -11.15 -7.92
CA TYR A 69 2.09 -10.46 -8.98
C TYR A 69 2.71 -9.10 -8.57
N GLY A 70 2.79 -8.79 -7.28
CA GLY A 70 3.25 -7.49 -6.77
C GLY A 70 2.15 -6.40 -6.71
N TRP A 71 0.89 -6.79 -6.87
CA TRP A 71 -0.25 -5.87 -6.94
C TRP A 71 -1.05 -5.87 -5.64
N SER A 72 -1.68 -4.73 -5.33
CA SER A 72 -2.68 -4.60 -4.26
C SER A 72 -3.89 -5.50 -4.55
N PRO A 73 -4.49 -6.17 -3.54
CA PRO A 73 -4.13 -6.12 -2.12
C PRO A 73 -2.93 -6.98 -1.73
N LEU A 74 -2.25 -6.57 -0.65
CA LEU A 74 -1.34 -7.43 0.09
C LEU A 74 -2.17 -8.31 1.03
N VAL A 75 -2.12 -9.63 0.83
CA VAL A 75 -2.85 -10.59 1.66
C VAL A 75 -1.89 -11.28 2.60
N CYS A 76 -2.11 -11.15 3.91
CA CYS A 76 -1.29 -11.78 4.95
C CYS A 76 -2.08 -12.85 5.68
N ASN A 77 -1.56 -14.09 5.73
CA ASN A 77 -2.16 -15.20 6.47
C ASN A 77 -1.27 -15.55 7.66
N LEU A 78 -1.61 -15.02 8.83
CA LEU A 78 -0.78 -15.13 10.02
C LEU A 78 -1.11 -16.38 10.84
N PRO A 79 -0.15 -16.99 11.55
CA PRO A 79 -0.44 -18.07 12.49
C PRO A 79 -1.22 -17.56 13.71
N THR A 80 -0.95 -16.33 14.14
CA THR A 80 -1.63 -15.59 15.20
C THR A 80 -1.62 -14.10 14.85
N ILE A 81 -2.69 -13.37 15.20
CA ILE A 81 -2.72 -11.91 15.07
C ILE A 81 -2.57 -11.31 16.46
N PRO A 82 -1.43 -10.68 16.79
CA PRO A 82 -1.27 -9.94 18.03
C PRO A 82 -2.09 -8.64 17.99
N SER A 83 -2.28 -8.02 19.15
CA SER A 83 -2.87 -6.69 19.22
C SER A 83 -2.01 -5.70 18.43
N CYS A 84 -2.64 -4.81 17.67
CA CYS A 84 -1.98 -3.75 16.91
C CYS A 84 -2.88 -2.51 16.91
N ASP A 85 -2.29 -1.33 16.80
CA ASP A 85 -2.96 -0.05 16.60
C ASP A 85 -2.65 0.56 15.21
N THR A 86 -1.58 0.10 14.56
CA THR A 86 -1.10 0.62 13.28
C THR A 86 -0.55 -0.49 12.40
N ILE A 87 -0.76 -0.39 11.09
CA ILE A 87 -0.11 -1.20 10.07
C ILE A 87 0.90 -0.33 9.33
N ARG A 88 2.14 -0.82 9.20
CA ARG A 88 3.22 -0.16 8.45
C ARG A 88 3.63 -1.03 7.27
N LEU A 89 3.62 -0.44 6.07
CA LEU A 89 4.17 -1.02 4.86
C LEU A 89 5.33 -0.15 4.38
N TYR A 90 6.47 -0.77 4.10
CA TYR A 90 7.64 -0.09 3.56
C TYR A 90 8.16 -0.84 2.34
N GLY A 91 8.29 -0.12 1.23
CA GLY A 91 8.63 -0.71 -0.06
C GLY A 91 9.06 0.32 -1.09
N ALA A 92 9.28 -0.13 -2.32
CA ALA A 92 9.60 0.72 -3.46
C ALA A 92 8.59 0.55 -4.59
N THR A 93 8.37 1.60 -5.39
CA THR A 93 7.51 1.55 -6.58
C THR A 93 8.08 0.70 -7.72
N GLY A 94 9.35 0.29 -7.62
CA GLY A 94 10.06 -0.52 -8.60
C GLY A 94 11.58 -0.51 -8.34
N ILE A 95 12.34 -1.26 -9.14
CA ILE A 95 13.81 -1.22 -9.08
C ILE A 95 14.30 0.17 -9.52
N GLY A 96 15.06 0.85 -8.65
CA GLY A 96 15.49 2.24 -8.87
C GLY A 96 14.39 3.28 -8.65
N GLY A 97 13.20 2.86 -8.18
CA GLY A 97 12.11 3.75 -7.81
C GLY A 97 12.26 4.35 -6.40
N SER A 98 11.34 5.24 -6.04
CA SER A 98 11.29 5.84 -4.70
C SER A 98 10.89 4.82 -3.65
N ASN A 99 11.55 4.89 -2.50
CA ASN A 99 11.11 4.19 -1.29
C ASN A 99 9.94 4.95 -0.67
N ILE A 100 8.91 4.21 -0.27
CA ILE A 100 7.69 4.73 0.29
C ILE A 100 7.41 3.98 1.59
N GLU A 101 7.17 4.76 2.63
CA GLU A 101 6.60 4.27 3.87
C GLU A 101 5.14 4.69 3.96
N MET A 102 4.26 3.74 4.27
CA MET A 102 2.85 3.97 4.50
C MET A 102 2.47 3.44 5.86
N GLN A 103 1.76 4.26 6.63
CA GLN A 103 1.21 3.88 7.93
C GLN A 103 -0.30 4.06 7.92
N TYR A 104 -1.01 3.18 8.61
CA TYR A 104 -2.47 3.19 8.68
C TYR A 104 -2.93 2.80 10.07
N ALA A 105 -3.69 3.67 10.72
CA ALA A 105 -4.31 3.40 12.01
C ALA A 105 -5.37 2.30 11.85
N PHE A 106 -5.15 1.16 12.50
CA PHE A 106 -6.04 0.00 12.46
C PHE A 106 -5.87 -0.81 13.74
N ASN A 107 -6.98 -1.07 14.43
CA ASN A 107 -6.96 -1.90 15.62
C ASN A 107 -7.12 -3.37 15.23
N CYS A 108 -6.07 -4.16 15.39
CA CYS A 108 -6.15 -5.61 15.17
C CYS A 108 -6.98 -6.27 16.27
N THR A 109 -7.88 -7.17 15.88
CA THR A 109 -8.52 -8.09 16.82
C THR A 109 -7.56 -9.25 17.10
N VAL A 110 -7.30 -9.55 18.37
CA VAL A 110 -6.41 -10.67 18.72
C VAL A 110 -7.07 -11.99 18.32
N VAL A 111 -6.35 -12.81 17.55
CA VAL A 111 -6.81 -14.15 17.15
C VAL A 111 -5.65 -15.14 17.34
N VAL A 112 -5.89 -16.14 18.18
CA VAL A 112 -4.92 -17.19 18.56
C VAL A 112 -5.17 -18.47 17.77
#